data_AF-Q8TIG2-F1
#
_entry.id   AF-Q8TIG2-F1
#
_cell.length_a   1.000
_cell.length_b   1.000
_cell.length_c   1.000
_cell.angle_alpha   90.00
_cell.angle_beta   90.00
_cell.angle_gamma   90.00
#
_symmetry.space_group_name_H-M   'P 1'
#
loop_
_entity.id
_entity.type
_entity.pdbx_description
1 polymer ?
#
loop_
_entity_poly.entity_id
_entity_poly.type
_entity_poly.pdbx_seq_one_letter_code
_entity_poly.pdbx_strand_id
1 'polypeptide(L)'
;MLRIIPVCSRQRSSEQTLSEMKISYWRIVMQQYKLKRGFKPEPDRIYQVMQECFPVEISRNGDRFETSYGAMSKITVWVENKKLCVDTVSDVTVKDDETILQTNKAYRDFLLMATGYTAKERLKMAKKEVGEA
;
A
#
# COMPACT_ATOMS: atom_id res chain seq x y z
N MET A 1 57.26 14.22 34.60
CA MET A 1 56.92 15.34 33.69
C MET A 1 55.69 14.90 32.88
N LEU A 2 54.51 15.41 33.22
CA LEU A 2 53.24 15.12 32.56
C LEU A 2 53.11 15.87 31.21
N ARG A 3 52.56 15.19 30.21
CA ARG A 3 51.74 15.71 29.09
C ARG A 3 50.71 14.58 28.81
N ILE A 4 49.42 14.61 29.18
CA ILE A 4 48.28 15.45 28.74
C ILE A 4 48.45 15.78 27.25
N ILE A 5 47.64 15.31 26.29
CA ILE A 5 46.20 15.61 26.03
C ILE A 5 45.59 14.51 25.10
N PRO A 6 44.28 14.53 24.75
CA PRO A 6 43.30 13.49 25.08
C PRO A 6 42.91 12.60 23.90
N VAL A 7 42.43 11.39 24.20
CA VAL A 7 41.76 10.52 23.23
C VAL A 7 40.57 11.27 22.65
N CYS A 8 40.63 11.43 21.33
CA CYS A 8 39.63 12.08 20.50
C CYS A 8 38.25 11.48 20.78
N SER A 9 37.37 12.31 21.34
CA SER A 9 35.94 12.10 21.47
C SER A 9 35.33 11.89 20.08
N ARG A 10 35.21 10.63 19.68
CA ARG A 10 34.53 10.23 18.44
C ARG A 10 33.46 9.19 18.73
N GLN A 11 32.44 9.60 19.48
CA GLN A 11 31.16 8.92 19.51
C GLN A 11 30.06 9.88 19.05
N ARG A 12 30.05 10.10 17.74
CA ARG A 12 28.87 10.54 16.97
C ARG A 12 28.71 9.53 15.85
N SER A 13 28.11 8.36 16.12
CA SER A 13 27.77 7.37 15.06
C SER A 13 26.94 6.18 15.57
N SER A 14 26.02 6.38 16.52
CA SER A 14 25.07 5.30 16.88
C SER A 14 23.62 5.66 16.62
N GLU A 15 23.28 6.91 16.31
CA GLU A 15 21.90 7.33 16.03
C GLU A 15 21.53 7.34 14.54
N GLN A 16 22.50 7.25 13.63
CA GLN A 16 22.25 7.36 12.18
C GLN A 16 21.78 6.05 11.53
N THR A 17 22.03 4.89 12.14
CA THR A 17 21.70 3.59 11.55
C THR A 17 20.23 3.19 11.72
N LEU A 18 19.50 3.79 12.67
CA LEU A 18 18.08 3.49 12.91
C LEU A 18 17.13 4.23 11.97
N SER A 19 17.53 5.38 11.42
CA SER A 19 16.77 6.10 10.38
C SER A 19 16.97 5.46 9.00
N GLU A 20 18.16 4.93 8.71
CA GLU A 20 18.45 4.28 7.42
C GLU A 20 17.83 2.87 7.33
N MET A 21 17.77 2.12 8.43
CA MET A 21 17.01 0.86 8.49
C MET A 21 15.48 1.04 8.41
N LYS A 22 14.95 2.22 8.77
CA LYS A 22 13.50 2.54 8.63
C LYS A 22 13.08 2.79 7.19
N ILE A 23 13.98 3.25 6.33
CA ILE A 23 13.71 3.48 4.90
C ILE A 23 13.70 2.13 4.13
N SER A 24 14.46 1.13 4.61
CA SER A 24 14.48 -0.22 4.03
C SER A 24 13.17 -1.02 4.25
N TYR A 25 12.28 -0.56 5.13
CA TYR A 25 10.97 -1.17 5.37
C TYR A 25 9.84 -0.29 4.81
N TRP A 26 10.04 0.22 3.59
CA TRP A 26 8.94 0.57 2.71
C TRP A 26 8.07 -0.68 2.56
N ARG A 27 6.98 -0.78 3.32
CA ARG A 27 6.18 -2.00 3.38
C ARG A 27 5.36 -2.09 2.10
N ILE A 28 5.98 -2.66 1.07
CA ILE A 28 5.31 -3.10 -0.15
C ILE A 28 4.38 -4.24 0.26
N VAL A 29 3.08 -4.01 0.18
CA VAL A 29 2.06 -5.03 0.45
C VAL A 29 1.39 -5.36 -0.87
N MET A 30 1.79 -6.49 -1.46
CA MET A 30 1.06 -7.07 -2.58
C MET A 30 -0.13 -7.87 -2.08
N GLN A 31 -1.31 -7.60 -2.63
CA GLN A 31 -2.57 -8.27 -2.31
C GLN A 31 -3.25 -8.73 -3.60
N GLN A 32 -3.73 -9.97 -3.59
CA GLN A 32 -4.50 -10.53 -4.69
C GLN A 32 -5.93 -10.78 -4.24
N TYR A 33 -6.88 -10.30 -5.02
CA TYR A 33 -8.30 -10.44 -4.73
C TYR A 33 -8.98 -11.28 -5.82
N LYS A 34 -9.69 -12.31 -5.38
CA LYS A 34 -10.62 -13.06 -6.22
C LYS A 34 -11.83 -12.15 -6.51
N LEU A 35 -12.40 -12.25 -7.71
CA LEU A 35 -13.61 -11.51 -8.09
C LEU A 35 -14.86 -12.36 -7.90
N LYS A 36 -15.99 -11.72 -7.56
CA LYS A 36 -17.29 -12.37 -7.40
C LYS A 36 -17.81 -12.86 -8.77
N ARG A 37 -18.58 -13.95 -8.78
CA ARG A 37 -19.18 -14.50 -10.00
C ARG A 37 -20.07 -13.44 -10.66
N GLY A 38 -19.74 -13.05 -11.91
CA GLY A 38 -20.40 -11.98 -12.65
C GLY A 38 -19.59 -10.68 -12.76
N PHE A 39 -18.51 -10.51 -11.98
CA PHE A 39 -17.57 -9.42 -12.17
C PHE A 39 -16.49 -9.83 -13.17
N LYS A 40 -16.45 -9.14 -14.32
CA LYS A 40 -15.35 -9.24 -15.27
C LYS A 40 -14.22 -8.33 -14.80
N PRO A 41 -12.98 -8.82 -14.73
CA PRO A 41 -11.81 -7.98 -14.46
C PRO A 41 -11.42 -7.26 -15.76
N GLU A 42 -12.25 -6.31 -16.17
CA GLU A 42 -11.98 -5.44 -17.31
C GLU A 42 -11.15 -4.24 -16.84
N PRO A 43 -10.02 -3.95 -17.51
CA PRO A 43 -9.13 -2.85 -17.14
C PRO A 43 -9.85 -1.49 -17.23
N ASP A 44 -10.75 -1.30 -18.19
CA ASP A 44 -11.50 -0.05 -18.36
C ASP A 44 -12.44 0.22 -17.18
N ARG A 45 -13.11 -0.83 -16.67
CA ARG A 45 -13.96 -0.71 -15.49
C ARG A 45 -13.14 -0.38 -14.24
N ILE A 46 -11.97 -1.00 -14.09
CA ILE A 46 -11.08 -0.71 -12.97
C ILE A 46 -10.59 0.73 -13.05
N TYR A 47 -10.25 1.22 -14.24
CA TYR A 47 -9.86 2.60 -14.46
C TYR A 47 -10.95 3.60 -14.05
N GLN A 48 -12.21 3.37 -14.46
CA GLN A 48 -13.34 4.21 -14.03
C GLN A 48 -13.53 4.21 -12.51
N VAL A 49 -13.49 3.04 -11.88
CA VAL A 49 -13.61 2.91 -10.43
C VAL A 49 -12.45 3.58 -9.69
N MET A 50 -11.22 3.51 -10.25
CA MET A 50 -10.08 4.24 -9.71
C MET A 50 -10.28 5.75 -9.80
N GLN A 51 -10.77 6.28 -10.92
CA GLN A 51 -11.06 7.72 -11.06
C GLN A 51 -12.13 8.20 -10.06
N GLU A 52 -13.17 7.39 -9.82
CA GLU A 52 -14.21 7.72 -8.84
C GLU A 52 -13.70 7.71 -7.39
N CYS A 53 -12.85 6.73 -7.04
CA CYS A 53 -12.36 6.58 -5.66
C CYS A 53 -11.14 7.45 -5.36
N PHE A 54 -10.33 7.73 -6.37
CA PHE A 54 -9.07 8.45 -6.27
C PHE A 54 -9.10 9.59 -7.31
N PRO A 55 -9.54 10.80 -6.93
CA PRO A 55 -9.57 11.98 -7.81
C PRO A 55 -8.15 12.55 -8.00
N VAL A 56 -7.21 11.70 -8.37
CA VAL A 56 -5.79 11.99 -8.58
C VAL A 56 -5.38 11.48 -9.95
N GLU A 57 -4.23 11.95 -10.44
CA GLU A 57 -3.71 11.48 -11.72
C GLU A 57 -3.40 9.98 -11.65
N ILE A 58 -3.98 9.22 -12.58
CA ILE A 58 -3.72 7.80 -12.77
C ILE A 58 -2.78 7.66 -13.94
N SER A 59 -1.55 7.23 -13.67
CA SER A 59 -0.57 6.90 -14.70
C SER A 59 -0.88 5.50 -15.23
N ARG A 60 -1.13 5.39 -16.54
CA ARG A 60 -1.33 4.09 -17.20
C ARG A 60 0.00 3.64 -17.81
N ASN A 61 0.60 2.62 -17.20
CA ASN A 61 1.84 2.01 -17.67
C ASN A 61 1.52 0.64 -18.28
N GLY A 62 0.99 0.66 -19.50
CA GLY A 62 0.49 -0.52 -20.22
C GLY A 62 -0.74 -1.15 -19.54
N ASP A 63 -0.54 -2.33 -18.96
CA ASP A 63 -1.56 -3.12 -18.24
C ASP A 63 -1.62 -2.81 -16.73
N ARG A 64 -0.73 -1.92 -16.25
CA ARG A 64 -0.65 -1.50 -14.85
C ARG A 64 -1.15 -0.07 -14.72
N PHE A 65 -2.02 0.15 -13.75
CA PHE A 65 -2.49 1.46 -13.34
C PHE A 65 -1.75 1.88 -12.09
N GLU A 66 -1.06 3.00 -12.14
CA GLU A 66 -0.32 3.56 -11.02
C GLU A 66 -0.98 4.84 -10.54
N THR A 67 -1.13 4.98 -9.23
CA THR A 67 -1.64 6.20 -8.61
C THR A 67 -0.95 6.42 -7.26
N SER A 68 -0.94 7.66 -6.78
CA SER A 68 -0.41 8.05 -5.47
C SER A 68 -1.50 8.80 -4.73
N TYR A 69 -1.83 8.39 -3.50
CA TYR A 69 -2.96 8.96 -2.77
C TYR A 69 -2.69 9.08 -1.27
N GLY A 70 -2.66 10.32 -0.77
CA GLY A 70 -2.61 10.64 0.64
C GLY A 70 -1.46 9.95 1.38
N ALA A 71 -1.81 8.98 2.23
CA ALA A 71 -0.86 8.21 3.05
C ALA A 71 -0.16 7.05 2.29
N MET A 72 -0.57 6.77 1.05
CA MET A 72 0.05 5.77 0.18
C MET A 72 0.87 6.47 -0.91
N SER A 73 2.20 6.36 -0.83
CA SER A 73 3.11 6.98 -1.81
C SER A 73 2.92 6.39 -3.21
N LYS A 74 2.55 5.11 -3.32
CA LYS A 74 2.26 4.45 -4.59
C LYS A 74 1.23 3.32 -4.45
N ILE A 75 0.34 3.22 -5.41
CA ILE A 75 -0.65 2.16 -5.54
C ILE A 75 -0.59 1.71 -6.98
N THR A 76 -0.21 0.45 -7.20
CA THR A 76 -0.18 -0.15 -8.53
C THR A 76 -1.26 -1.21 -8.61
N VAL A 77 -2.15 -1.12 -9.59
CA VAL A 77 -3.25 -2.05 -9.80
C VAL A 77 -3.09 -2.69 -11.16
N TRP A 78 -3.17 -4.01 -11.22
CA TRP A 78 -3.21 -4.75 -12.49
C TRP A 78 -4.10 -5.97 -12.37
N VAL A 79 -4.52 -6.48 -13.53
CA VAL A 79 -5.31 -7.71 -13.61
C VAL A 79 -4.40 -8.84 -14.04
N GLU A 80 -4.40 -9.94 -13.28
CA GLU A 80 -3.65 -11.14 -13.63
C GLU A 80 -4.52 -12.38 -13.39
N ASN A 81 -4.59 -13.30 -14.36
CA ASN A 81 -5.31 -14.59 -14.22
C ASN A 81 -6.76 -14.45 -13.70
N LYS A 82 -7.48 -13.43 -14.17
CA LYS A 82 -8.85 -13.08 -13.73
C LYS A 82 -8.94 -12.73 -12.23
N LYS A 83 -7.85 -12.27 -11.64
CA LYS A 83 -7.77 -11.74 -10.28
C LYS A 83 -7.31 -10.27 -10.32
N LEU A 84 -7.74 -9.50 -9.34
CA LEU A 84 -7.28 -8.12 -9.17
C LEU A 84 -6.05 -8.15 -8.26
N CYS A 85 -4.91 -7.71 -8.79
CA CYS A 85 -3.67 -7.58 -8.04
C CYS A 85 -3.46 -6.11 -7.72
N VAL A 86 -3.14 -5.85 -6.45
CA VAL A 86 -2.88 -4.51 -5.95
C VAL A 86 -1.57 -4.54 -5.19
N ASP A 87 -0.68 -3.66 -5.57
CA ASP A 87 0.55 -3.37 -4.87
C ASP A 87 0.43 -2.01 -4.21
N THR A 88 0.42 -1.99 -2.88
CA THR A 88 0.38 -0.76 -2.11
C THR A 88 1.69 -0.51 -1.42
N VAL A 89 2.12 0.72 -1.53
CA VAL A 89 3.26 1.31 -0.88
C VAL A 89 2.72 2.34 0.11
N SER A 90 3.04 2.17 1.39
CA SER A 90 2.64 3.11 2.43
C SER A 90 3.83 3.95 2.87
N ASP A 91 3.62 5.26 3.02
CA ASP A 91 4.60 6.14 3.63
C ASP A 91 4.37 6.20 5.14
N VAL A 92 5.37 5.83 5.92
CA VAL A 92 5.30 5.94 7.40
C VAL A 92 5.64 7.35 7.88
N THR A 93 6.00 8.26 6.98
CA THR A 93 6.28 9.67 7.33
C THR A 93 5.01 10.50 7.46
N VAL A 94 3.90 10.08 6.85
CA VAL A 94 2.59 10.72 6.97
C VAL A 94 2.01 10.38 8.34
N LYS A 95 2.02 11.37 9.26
CA LYS A 95 1.40 11.29 10.60
C LYS A 95 0.02 11.92 10.67
N ASP A 96 -0.56 12.22 9.51
CA ASP A 96 -1.84 12.89 9.40
C ASP A 96 -2.97 11.85 9.48
N ASP A 97 -3.55 11.71 10.68
CA ASP A 97 -4.56 10.69 10.96
C ASP A 97 -5.81 10.83 10.07
N GLU A 98 -6.18 12.06 9.71
CA GLU A 98 -7.32 12.32 8.82
C GLU A 98 -7.03 11.77 7.42
N THR A 99 -5.86 12.08 6.86
CA THR A 99 -5.43 11.59 5.55
C THR A 99 -5.34 10.05 5.53
N ILE A 100 -4.82 9.44 6.60
CA ILE A 100 -4.75 7.98 6.75
C ILE A 100 -6.16 7.36 6.77
N LEU A 101 -7.10 7.96 7.51
CA LEU A 101 -8.46 7.44 7.61
C LEU A 101 -9.20 7.55 6.27
N GLN A 102 -9.10 8.70 5.60
CA GLN A 102 -9.69 8.94 4.28
C GLN A 102 -9.12 7.97 3.24
N THR A 103 -7.79 7.80 3.21
CA THR A 103 -7.09 6.87 2.32
C THR A 103 -7.55 5.42 2.54
N ASN A 104 -7.66 5.00 3.80
CA ASN A 104 -8.16 3.66 4.13
C ASN A 104 -9.62 3.46 3.76
N LYS A 105 -10.46 4.50 3.85
CA LYS A 105 -11.86 4.43 3.43
C LYS A 105 -11.96 4.32 1.91
N ALA A 106 -11.30 5.20 1.17
CA ALA A 106 -11.25 5.18 -0.30
C ALA A 106 -10.74 3.83 -0.82
N TYR A 107 -9.71 3.26 -0.19
CA TYR A 107 -9.19 1.94 -0.55
C TYR A 107 -10.22 0.82 -0.38
N ARG A 108 -11.04 0.84 0.68
CA ARG A 108 -12.11 -0.14 0.89
C ARG A 108 -13.24 0.03 -0.13
N ASP A 109 -13.62 1.28 -0.41
CA ASP A 109 -14.67 1.61 -1.37
C ASP A 109 -14.24 1.19 -2.80
N PHE A 110 -12.98 1.46 -3.17
CA PHE A 110 -12.37 0.99 -4.42
C PHE A 110 -12.51 -0.53 -4.59
N LEU A 111 -12.15 -1.29 -3.56
CA LEU A 111 -12.17 -2.74 -3.61
C LEU A 111 -13.58 -3.31 -3.67
N LEU A 112 -14.54 -2.66 -3.01
CA LEU A 112 -15.96 -3.01 -3.12
C LEU A 112 -16.46 -2.83 -4.56
N MET A 113 -16.14 -1.71 -5.18
CA MET A 113 -16.58 -1.38 -6.54
C MET A 113 -15.88 -2.24 -7.61
N ALA A 114 -14.59 -2.53 -7.41
CA ALA A 114 -13.79 -3.34 -8.34
C ALA A 114 -14.08 -4.85 -8.24
N THR A 115 -14.25 -5.39 -7.03
CA THR A 115 -14.38 -6.85 -6.82
C THR A 115 -15.80 -7.32 -6.46
N GLY A 116 -16.67 -6.40 -6.03
CA GLY A 116 -18.03 -6.71 -5.58
C GLY A 116 -18.10 -7.37 -4.21
N TYR A 117 -16.98 -7.47 -3.48
CA TYR A 117 -16.92 -8.01 -2.13
C TYR A 117 -16.92 -6.90 -1.09
N THR A 118 -17.87 -6.98 -0.17
CA THR A 118 -17.89 -6.11 1.01
C THR A 118 -16.77 -6.48 1.99
N ALA A 119 -16.38 -5.53 2.84
CA ALA A 119 -15.40 -5.76 3.90
C ALA A 119 -15.75 -6.97 4.80
N LYS A 120 -17.05 -7.22 5.03
CA LYS A 120 -17.55 -8.38 5.78
C LYS A 120 -17.31 -9.70 5.06
N GLU A 121 -17.57 -9.75 3.75
CA GLU A 121 -17.31 -10.95 2.93
C GLU A 121 -15.81 -11.27 2.88
N ARG A 122 -14.95 -10.24 2.80
CA ARG A 122 -13.48 -10.41 2.83
C ARG A 122 -12.97 -10.97 4.15
N LEU A 123 -13.46 -10.49 5.28
CA LEU A 123 -13.13 -11.05 6.60
C LEU A 123 -13.55 -12.51 6.73
N LYS A 124 -14.70 -12.89 6.14
CA LYS A 124 -15.18 -14.27 6.12
C LYS A 124 -14.31 -15.17 5.23
N MET A 125 -13.81 -14.66 4.10
CA MET A 125 -12.88 -15.39 3.23
C MET A 125 -11.51 -15.56 3.90
N ALA A 126 -10.97 -14.51 4.51
CA ALA A 126 -9.69 -14.59 5.24
C ALA A 126 -9.76 -15.60 6.40
N LYS A 127 -10.87 -15.63 7.15
CA LYS A 127 -11.07 -16.63 8.21
C LYS A 127 -11.20 -18.06 7.68
N LYS A 128 -11.81 -18.25 6.51
CA LYS A 128 -11.89 -19.57 5.88
C LYS A 128 -10.54 -20.07 5.39
N GLU A 129 -9.77 -19.20 4.72
CA GLU A 129 -8.45 -19.58 4.21
C GLU A 129 -7.43 -19.86 5.33
N VAL A 130 -7.60 -19.30 6.53
CA VAL A 130 -6.74 -19.56 7.71
C VAL A 130 -7.20 -20.75 8.55
N GLY A 131 -8.48 -21.13 8.48
CA GLY A 131 -9.05 -22.25 9.26
C GLY A 131 -8.91 -23.64 8.63
N GLU A 132 -8.40 -23.72 7.40
CA GLU A 132 -8.15 -24.99 6.68
C GLU A 132 -6.66 -25.36 6.64
N ALA A 133 -5.86 -24.87 7.60
CA ALA A 133 -4.45 -25.24 7.79
C ALA A 133 -4.28 -26.27 8.92
#